data_AF-A0A1M7YKD2-F1
#
_entry.id   AF-A0A1M7YKD2-F1
#
_cell.length_a   1.000
_cell.length_b   1.000
_cell.length_c   1.000
_cell.angle_alpha   90.00
_cell.angle_beta   90.00
_cell.angle_gamma   90.00
#
_symmetry.space_group_name_H-M   'P 1'
#
loop_
_entity.id
_entity.type
_entity.pdbx_description
1 polymer ?
#
loop_
_entity_poly.entity_id
_entity_poly.type
_entity_poly.pdbx_seq_one_letter_code
_entity_poly.pdbx_strand_id
1 'polypeptide(L)'
;MSIIGCILPDTSLEEQTRRAFEAKHQDIRIEIGLMNEGVSQAAKLFQEGVEIFISRGRTAFMIRNANPEYSVVDIPFTVLDIFQTIERAKLHGKSIGVVAFSSMISGLNHYGTMPGTSLRFYPMESENEVEPKVLAAIEDNVDIIVGGAITGKVANKYRVPFAVIENSLESMQQAAQEAKNIALAKQREKTKGNLFRVVLDYAYDGIISVNAKGLITIFNPVAERVTQTSATTAIGRHIQEIWSDLELHKILNSGKADLAQLLNINNEQVVCNKIPIRVNDKVVGAVINFQDVTKLQQMEAKVRRRLFASGHVANFCFDNIIGTSAQLQKTVTLAKDFALTDSSILILGETGTGKEVFAQSIHNGSRRHNGPFVALNCAALPEQILESELFGYVGGAFTGASQKGKAGLFEIAHGGTLFLDEIAEMKYMTQGKLLRVLQEKQVMRLGSDRVTPVDVRIIAATNKPLKSLVVENEFRADLYYRLNVLQLKLFPLRERLEDVAALACYFLNTHAARMNRKLEFSNKAMKELAMYNWPGNIRELQNIIERILATMKGRKISPEIVKQHLEDKHESEIHVKLRNDEMEDIRQAMILSRGKHSEAAKILGISRSTLWRKLKRMTI
;
A
#
# COMPACT_ATOMS: atom_id res chain seq x y z
N MET A 1 -32.09 2.41 -10.54
CA MET A 1 -32.28 3.72 -11.20
C MET A 1 -33.31 4.47 -10.38
N SER A 2 -33.10 5.77 -10.13
CA SER A 2 -34.15 6.59 -9.52
C SER A 2 -35.38 6.52 -10.41
N ILE A 3 -36.51 6.11 -9.84
CA ILE A 3 -37.76 5.98 -10.58
C ILE A 3 -38.28 7.40 -10.80
N ILE A 4 -38.59 7.75 -12.05
CA ILE A 4 -39.13 9.06 -12.42
C ILE A 4 -40.63 8.87 -12.65
N GLY A 5 -41.44 9.76 -12.08
CA GLY A 5 -42.88 9.83 -12.31
C GLY A 5 -43.23 11.03 -13.18
N CYS A 6 -44.15 10.87 -14.12
CA CYS A 6 -44.74 11.92 -14.92
C CYS A 6 -46.24 12.00 -14.59
N ILE A 7 -46.69 13.12 -14.05
CA ILE A 7 -48.07 13.33 -13.64
C ILE A 7 -48.72 14.32 -14.60
N LEU A 8 -49.61 13.80 -15.43
CA LEU A 8 -50.33 14.52 -16.48
C LEU A 8 -51.73 14.93 -16.01
N PRO A 9 -52.29 16.03 -16.54
CA PRO A 9 -53.58 16.55 -16.08
C PRO A 9 -54.79 15.71 -16.56
N ASP A 10 -54.67 14.99 -17.68
CA ASP A 10 -55.72 14.14 -18.25
C ASP A 10 -55.13 13.09 -19.20
N THR A 11 -55.96 12.14 -19.62
CA THR A 11 -55.60 11.00 -20.49
C THR A 11 -55.34 11.38 -21.94
N SER A 12 -55.79 12.55 -22.42
CA SER A 12 -55.61 12.94 -23.83
C SER A 12 -54.14 13.15 -24.19
N LEU A 13 -53.34 13.57 -23.20
CA LEU A 13 -51.90 13.79 -23.34
C LEU A 13 -51.08 12.52 -23.11
N GLU A 14 -51.68 11.44 -22.65
CA GLU A 14 -50.97 10.23 -22.28
C GLU A 14 -50.30 9.59 -23.50
N GLU A 15 -51.02 9.46 -24.62
CA GLU A 15 -50.47 8.88 -25.84
C GLU A 15 -49.34 9.73 -26.43
N GLN A 16 -49.53 11.06 -26.47
CA GLN A 16 -48.50 11.98 -26.94
C GLN A 16 -47.26 11.94 -26.05
N THR A 17 -47.43 11.87 -24.73
CA THR A 17 -46.32 11.77 -23.77
C THR A 17 -45.60 10.43 -23.90
N ARG A 18 -46.34 9.33 -24.10
CA ARG A 18 -45.75 8.01 -24.38
C ARG A 18 -44.90 8.06 -25.65
N ARG A 19 -45.41 8.65 -26.74
CA ARG A 19 -44.65 8.85 -27.98
C ARG A 19 -43.43 9.76 -27.78
N ALA A 20 -43.55 10.83 -27.00
CA ALA A 20 -42.41 11.70 -26.67
C ALA A 20 -41.31 10.93 -25.93
N PHE A 21 -41.68 9.98 -25.08
CA PHE A 21 -40.76 9.18 -24.27
C PHE A 21 -40.22 7.93 -25.00
N GLU A 22 -40.72 7.60 -26.19
CA GLU A 22 -40.30 6.41 -26.94
C GLU A 22 -38.79 6.42 -27.28
N ALA A 23 -38.24 5.20 -27.43
CA ALA A 23 -36.83 4.86 -27.62
C ALA A 23 -35.83 5.26 -26.50
N LYS A 24 -36.04 6.35 -25.76
CA LYS A 24 -35.05 6.88 -24.80
C LYS A 24 -35.52 7.02 -23.34
N HIS A 25 -36.82 7.00 -23.04
CA HIS A 25 -37.36 7.31 -21.70
C HIS A 25 -38.52 6.38 -21.23
N GLN A 26 -38.53 5.11 -21.68
CA GLN A 26 -39.57 4.13 -21.32
C GLN A 26 -39.67 3.79 -19.83
N ASP A 27 -38.66 4.15 -19.05
CA ASP A 27 -38.55 3.94 -17.61
C ASP A 27 -39.34 4.97 -16.77
N ILE A 28 -39.93 6.00 -17.39
CA ILE A 28 -40.74 7.02 -16.72
C ILE A 28 -42.17 6.50 -16.53
N ARG A 29 -42.64 6.44 -15.28
CA ARG A 29 -44.02 6.05 -14.95
C ARG A 29 -44.97 7.21 -15.22
N ILE A 30 -46.01 7.00 -15.99
CA ILE A 30 -47.01 8.03 -16.29
C ILE A 30 -48.25 7.77 -15.45
N GLU A 31 -48.70 8.78 -14.72
CA GLU A 31 -49.92 8.79 -13.92
C GLU A 31 -50.77 10.01 -14.30
N ILE A 32 -52.08 9.90 -14.08
CA ILE A 32 -53.01 11.01 -14.31
C ILE A 32 -53.44 11.61 -12.98
N GLY A 33 -53.34 12.93 -12.88
CA GLY A 33 -53.80 13.69 -11.72
C GLY A 33 -53.68 15.19 -11.95
N LEU A 34 -54.78 15.90 -11.78
CA LEU A 34 -54.81 17.36 -11.87
C LEU A 34 -54.83 17.98 -10.48
N MET A 35 -53.95 18.95 -10.22
CA MET A 35 -53.93 19.73 -8.98
C MET A 35 -53.83 18.84 -7.72
N ASN A 36 -54.83 18.84 -6.83
CA ASN A 36 -54.84 18.05 -5.60
C ASN A 36 -54.75 16.53 -5.86
N GLU A 37 -55.35 16.06 -6.96
CA GLU A 37 -55.20 14.66 -7.40
C GLU A 37 -53.75 14.39 -7.80
N GLY A 38 -53.11 15.33 -8.50
CA GLY A 38 -51.70 15.24 -8.87
C GLY A 38 -50.77 15.21 -7.66
N VAL A 39 -51.03 16.01 -6.62
CA VAL A 39 -50.28 15.95 -5.35
C VAL A 39 -50.47 14.60 -4.67
N SER A 40 -51.70 14.07 -4.66
CA SER A 40 -52.00 12.75 -4.08
C SER A 40 -51.27 11.62 -4.82
N GLN A 41 -51.22 11.69 -6.16
CA GLN A 41 -50.46 10.74 -6.98
C GLN A 41 -48.95 10.86 -6.73
N ALA A 42 -48.42 12.08 -6.61
CA ALA A 42 -47.01 12.28 -6.27
C ALA A 42 -46.66 11.66 -4.91
N ALA A 43 -47.52 11.83 -3.91
CA ALA A 43 -47.34 11.23 -2.59
C ALA A 43 -47.34 9.69 -2.65
N LYS A 44 -48.26 9.09 -3.41
CA LYS A 44 -48.30 7.64 -3.63
C LYS A 44 -47.04 7.12 -4.31
N LEU A 45 -46.65 7.74 -5.43
CA LEU A 45 -45.44 7.38 -6.18
C LEU A 45 -44.17 7.55 -5.33
N PHE A 46 -44.12 8.55 -4.45
CA PHE A 46 -43.00 8.74 -3.53
C PHE A 46 -42.82 7.57 -2.56
N GLN A 47 -43.91 7.03 -2.03
CA GLN A 47 -43.88 5.82 -1.19
C GLN A 47 -43.38 4.59 -1.96
N GLU A 48 -43.58 4.57 -3.28
CA GLU A 48 -43.07 3.53 -4.18
C GLU A 48 -41.61 3.78 -4.64
N GLY A 49 -40.96 4.84 -4.14
CA GLY A 49 -39.55 5.15 -4.41
C GLY A 49 -39.30 6.11 -5.58
N VAL A 50 -40.32 6.82 -6.06
CA VAL A 50 -40.16 7.91 -7.04
C VAL A 50 -39.73 9.18 -6.32
N GLU A 51 -38.57 9.73 -6.68
CA GLU A 51 -38.05 10.96 -6.06
C GLU A 51 -38.07 12.18 -6.99
N ILE A 52 -38.35 11.95 -8.28
CA ILE A 52 -38.31 12.97 -9.33
C ILE A 52 -39.63 12.92 -10.09
N PHE A 53 -40.27 14.09 -10.18
CA PHE A 53 -41.58 14.25 -10.78
C PHE A 53 -41.52 15.19 -11.97
N ILE A 54 -42.13 14.79 -13.07
CA ILE A 54 -42.41 15.62 -14.22
C ILE A 54 -43.89 15.98 -14.13
N SER A 55 -44.23 17.26 -14.19
CA SER A 55 -45.61 17.70 -14.30
C SER A 55 -45.65 19.04 -15.01
N ARG A 56 -46.82 19.68 -15.09
CA ARG A 56 -46.97 20.96 -15.80
C ARG A 56 -47.71 22.01 -15.01
N GLY A 57 -47.27 23.25 -15.16
CA GLY A 57 -47.97 24.45 -14.71
C GLY A 57 -48.33 24.38 -13.23
N ARG A 58 -49.62 24.64 -12.91
CA ARG A 58 -50.05 24.72 -11.51
C ARG A 58 -49.91 23.40 -10.74
N THR A 59 -50.04 22.26 -11.41
CA THR A 59 -49.91 20.95 -10.75
C THR A 59 -48.45 20.71 -10.35
N ALA A 60 -47.49 21.03 -11.22
CA ALA A 60 -46.06 21.00 -10.88
C ALA A 60 -45.72 21.89 -9.69
N PHE A 61 -46.27 23.12 -9.66
CA PHE A 61 -46.09 24.04 -8.53
C PHE A 61 -46.64 23.46 -7.21
N MET A 62 -47.83 22.86 -7.23
CA MET A 62 -48.42 22.25 -6.03
C MET A 62 -47.60 21.06 -5.53
N ILE A 63 -47.16 20.17 -6.43
CA ILE A 63 -46.32 19.02 -6.06
C ILE A 63 -45.02 19.52 -5.40
N ARG A 64 -44.36 20.53 -5.98
CA ARG A 64 -43.11 21.09 -5.45
C ARG A 64 -43.25 21.63 -4.02
N ASN A 65 -44.38 22.26 -3.72
CA ASN A 65 -44.62 22.85 -2.40
C ASN A 65 -45.17 21.84 -1.38
N ALA A 66 -45.66 20.69 -1.83
CA ALA A 66 -46.21 19.67 -0.95
C ALA A 66 -45.12 18.95 -0.13
N ASN A 67 -43.92 18.74 -0.70
CA ASN A 67 -42.81 18.12 0.00
C ASN A 67 -41.44 18.66 -0.52
N PRO A 68 -40.58 19.22 0.36
CA PRO A 68 -39.25 19.70 -0.01
C PRO A 68 -38.31 18.65 -0.62
N GLU A 69 -38.56 17.36 -0.39
CA GLU A 69 -37.74 16.26 -0.95
C GLU A 69 -38.03 15.99 -2.44
N TYR A 70 -39.17 16.49 -2.95
CA TYR A 70 -39.57 16.27 -4.34
C TYR A 70 -38.73 17.11 -5.29
N SER A 71 -38.07 16.46 -6.25
CA SER A 71 -37.43 17.14 -7.37
C SER A 71 -38.44 17.25 -8.52
N VAL A 72 -39.00 18.45 -8.75
CA VAL A 72 -40.06 18.64 -9.74
C VAL A 72 -39.56 19.39 -10.98
N VAL A 73 -39.58 18.70 -12.12
CA VAL A 73 -39.34 19.25 -13.46
C VAL A 73 -40.68 19.69 -14.05
N ASP A 74 -40.76 20.96 -14.44
CA ASP A 74 -41.94 21.52 -15.09
C ASP A 74 -41.85 21.29 -16.61
N ILE A 75 -42.94 20.91 -17.26
CA ILE A 75 -43.02 20.88 -18.72
C ILE A 75 -43.41 22.29 -19.18
N PRO A 76 -42.48 23.07 -19.74
CA PRO A 76 -42.76 24.44 -20.11
C PRO A 76 -43.73 24.49 -21.29
N PHE A 77 -44.61 25.48 -21.27
CA PHE A 77 -45.36 25.89 -22.46
C PHE A 77 -44.47 26.77 -23.32
N THR A 78 -44.42 26.47 -24.61
CA THR A 78 -43.72 27.32 -25.58
C THR A 78 -44.70 28.25 -26.28
N VAL A 79 -44.19 29.35 -26.84
CA VAL A 79 -44.98 30.24 -27.71
C VAL A 79 -45.55 29.47 -28.91
N LEU A 80 -44.80 28.49 -29.43
CA LEU A 80 -45.22 27.65 -30.54
C LEU A 80 -46.42 26.76 -30.18
N ASP A 81 -46.44 26.20 -28.95
CA ASP A 81 -47.56 25.39 -28.44
C ASP A 81 -48.87 26.19 -28.51
N ILE A 82 -48.83 27.42 -27.99
CA ILE A 82 -49.99 28.32 -27.97
C ILE A 82 -50.38 28.73 -29.39
N PHE A 83 -49.41 29.05 -30.23
CA PHE A 83 -49.64 29.44 -31.63
C PHE A 83 -50.31 28.32 -32.43
N GLN A 84 -49.83 27.07 -32.31
CA GLN A 84 -50.41 25.92 -32.98
C GLN A 84 -51.85 25.65 -32.53
N THR A 85 -52.13 25.79 -31.22
CA THR A 85 -53.50 25.67 -30.72
C THR A 85 -54.40 26.78 -31.26
N ILE A 86 -53.91 28.03 -31.34
CA ILE A 86 -54.65 29.15 -31.93
C ILE A 86 -54.93 28.89 -33.42
N GLU A 87 -53.93 28.44 -34.21
CA GLU A 87 -54.10 28.11 -35.63
C GLU A 87 -55.16 27.02 -35.85
N ARG A 88 -55.18 25.98 -35.02
CA ARG A 88 -56.24 24.94 -35.06
C ARG A 88 -57.60 25.52 -34.70
N ALA A 89 -57.66 26.39 -33.69
CA ALA A 89 -58.89 27.03 -33.24
C ALA A 89 -59.52 27.96 -34.30
N LYS A 90 -58.73 28.51 -35.25
CA LYS A 90 -59.25 29.29 -36.39
C LYS A 90 -60.22 28.50 -37.28
N LEU A 91 -60.12 27.18 -37.31
CA LEU A 91 -61.06 26.32 -38.06
C LEU A 91 -62.47 26.35 -37.46
N HIS A 92 -62.62 26.79 -36.21
CA HIS A 92 -63.88 26.78 -35.47
C HIS A 92 -64.48 28.17 -35.24
N GLY A 93 -63.77 29.26 -35.61
CA GLY A 93 -64.24 30.62 -35.40
C GLY A 93 -63.23 31.71 -35.80
N LYS A 94 -63.71 32.96 -35.89
CA LYS A 94 -62.91 34.16 -36.20
C LYS A 94 -62.55 34.96 -34.95
N SER A 95 -63.28 34.79 -33.85
CA SER A 95 -63.06 35.44 -32.56
C SER A 95 -62.58 34.39 -31.55
N ILE A 96 -61.32 34.47 -31.11
CA ILE A 96 -60.70 33.49 -30.21
C ILE A 96 -60.36 34.16 -28.88
N GLY A 97 -60.87 33.60 -27.78
CA GLY A 97 -60.57 34.02 -26.42
C GLY A 97 -59.48 33.17 -25.79
N VAL A 98 -58.31 33.72 -25.49
CA VAL A 98 -57.21 33.02 -24.81
C VAL A 98 -57.33 33.23 -23.30
N VAL A 99 -57.82 32.22 -22.58
CA VAL A 99 -58.00 32.22 -21.12
C VAL A 99 -56.93 31.31 -20.49
N ALA A 100 -55.84 31.91 -20.05
CA ALA A 100 -54.66 31.20 -19.54
C ALA A 100 -53.97 31.97 -18.41
N PHE A 101 -53.23 31.26 -17.55
CA PHE A 101 -52.41 31.89 -16.52
C PHE A 101 -51.40 32.86 -17.15
N SER A 102 -51.18 34.03 -16.53
CA SER A 102 -50.29 35.06 -17.06
C SER A 102 -48.88 34.54 -17.36
N SER A 103 -48.39 33.58 -16.58
CA SER A 103 -47.10 32.91 -16.80
C SER A 103 -47.03 32.11 -18.10
N MET A 104 -48.14 31.61 -18.63
CA MET A 104 -48.18 30.87 -19.91
C MET A 104 -48.20 31.80 -21.12
N ILE A 105 -48.88 32.94 -21.02
CA ILE A 105 -49.05 33.88 -22.15
C ILE A 105 -48.10 35.08 -22.08
N SER A 106 -47.18 35.09 -21.10
CA SER A 106 -46.12 36.09 -20.99
C SER A 106 -45.26 36.06 -22.27
N GLY A 107 -45.25 37.19 -23.00
CA GLY A 107 -44.58 37.32 -24.30
C GLY A 107 -45.52 37.32 -25.51
N LEU A 108 -46.79 36.91 -25.35
CA LEU A 108 -47.81 36.99 -26.41
C LEU A 108 -48.56 38.33 -26.45
N ASN A 109 -48.36 39.19 -25.45
CA ASN A 109 -49.07 40.47 -25.27
C ASN A 109 -48.97 41.45 -26.46
N HIS A 110 -48.01 41.25 -27.37
CA HIS A 110 -47.81 42.09 -28.55
C HIS A 110 -48.45 41.52 -29.83
N TYR A 111 -48.98 40.30 -29.79
CA TYR A 111 -49.63 39.61 -30.92
C TYR A 111 -51.15 39.76 -30.83
N GLY A 112 -51.64 41.00 -30.79
CA GLY A 112 -53.07 41.31 -30.64
C GLY A 112 -53.93 41.01 -31.88
N THR A 113 -53.31 40.75 -33.04
CA THR A 113 -54.01 40.40 -34.28
C THR A 113 -53.20 39.38 -35.08
N MET A 114 -53.87 38.31 -35.52
CA MET A 114 -53.37 37.43 -36.58
C MET A 114 -54.20 37.67 -37.84
N PRO A 115 -53.64 37.53 -39.05
CA PRO A 115 -54.41 37.69 -40.28
C PRO A 115 -55.67 36.81 -40.26
N GLY A 116 -56.84 37.45 -40.37
CA GLY A 116 -58.14 36.76 -40.43
C GLY A 116 -58.76 36.35 -39.08
N THR A 117 -58.20 36.74 -37.93
CA THR A 117 -58.70 36.32 -36.61
C THR A 117 -58.52 37.40 -35.54
N SER A 118 -59.57 37.65 -34.75
CA SER A 118 -59.54 38.52 -33.56
C SER A 118 -59.14 37.71 -32.33
N LEU A 119 -58.03 38.09 -31.68
CA LEU A 119 -57.54 37.46 -30.44
C LEU A 119 -57.84 38.36 -29.25
N ARG A 120 -58.50 37.81 -28.22
CA ARG A 120 -58.69 38.49 -26.93
C ARG A 120 -58.02 37.68 -25.83
N PHE A 121 -57.23 38.34 -24.99
CA PHE A 121 -56.50 37.68 -23.90
C PHE A 121 -57.18 37.96 -22.56
N TYR A 122 -57.41 36.91 -21.79
CA TYR A 122 -57.98 36.95 -20.44
C TYR A 122 -56.96 36.35 -19.47
N PRO A 123 -55.89 37.10 -19.11
CA PRO A 123 -54.88 36.63 -18.16
C PRO A 123 -55.50 36.39 -16.78
N MET A 124 -55.01 35.37 -16.09
CA MET A 124 -55.37 35.02 -14.72
C MET A 124 -54.13 34.72 -13.87
N GLU A 125 -54.18 35.06 -12.59
CA GLU A 125 -53.09 34.74 -11.63
C GLU A 125 -53.45 33.55 -10.73
N SER A 126 -54.74 33.33 -10.50
CA SER A 126 -55.25 32.31 -9.59
C SER A 126 -56.36 31.46 -10.20
N GLU A 127 -56.58 30.28 -9.63
CA GLU A 127 -57.63 29.35 -10.06
C GLU A 127 -59.05 29.91 -9.87
N ASN A 128 -59.24 30.72 -8.83
CA ASN A 128 -60.51 31.37 -8.53
C ASN A 128 -60.95 32.35 -9.63
N GLU A 129 -60.01 32.78 -10.49
CA GLU A 129 -60.29 33.66 -11.62
C GLU A 129 -60.67 32.90 -12.89
N VAL A 130 -60.49 31.57 -12.96
CA VAL A 130 -60.76 30.78 -14.18
C VAL A 130 -62.21 30.96 -14.63
N GLU A 131 -63.18 30.75 -13.73
CA GLU A 131 -64.61 30.85 -14.05
C GLU A 131 -65.05 32.28 -14.40
N PRO A 132 -64.70 33.32 -13.62
CA PRO A 132 -64.93 34.71 -14.02
C PRO A 132 -64.35 35.07 -15.39
N LYS A 133 -63.16 34.59 -15.73
CA LYS A 133 -62.48 34.91 -17.00
C LYS A 133 -63.08 34.17 -18.19
N VAL A 134 -63.54 32.93 -17.99
CA VAL A 134 -64.32 32.19 -19.00
C VAL A 134 -65.64 32.88 -19.26
N LEU A 135 -66.37 33.31 -18.23
CA LEU A 135 -67.62 34.06 -18.39
C LEU A 135 -67.42 35.39 -19.13
N ALA A 136 -66.37 36.14 -18.81
CA ALA A 136 -66.03 37.36 -19.52
C ALA A 136 -65.76 37.12 -21.02
N ALA A 137 -65.11 35.99 -21.37
CA ALA A 137 -64.90 35.61 -22.75
C ALA A 137 -66.21 35.28 -23.47
N ILE A 138 -67.18 34.67 -22.78
CA ILE A 138 -68.52 34.38 -23.32
C ILE A 138 -69.30 35.67 -23.56
N GLU A 139 -69.30 36.60 -22.60
CA GLU A 139 -69.96 37.92 -22.74
C GLU A 139 -69.41 38.71 -23.93
N ASP A 140 -68.11 38.55 -24.19
CA ASP A 140 -67.41 39.14 -25.32
C ASP A 140 -67.69 38.47 -26.69
N ASN A 141 -68.56 37.46 -26.73
CA ASN A 141 -68.93 36.67 -27.91
C ASN A 141 -67.72 36.08 -28.65
N VAL A 142 -66.81 35.44 -27.91
CA VAL A 142 -65.77 34.62 -28.55
C VAL A 142 -66.38 33.34 -29.13
N ASP A 143 -65.93 32.95 -30.32
CA ASP A 143 -66.41 31.74 -31.00
C ASP A 143 -65.81 30.48 -30.35
N ILE A 144 -64.59 30.58 -29.83
CA ILE A 144 -63.84 29.49 -29.20
C ILE A 144 -62.88 30.01 -28.14
N ILE A 145 -62.73 29.25 -27.05
CA ILE A 145 -61.78 29.53 -25.97
C ILE A 145 -60.54 28.66 -26.13
N VAL A 146 -59.35 29.25 -25.97
CA VAL A 146 -58.05 28.56 -25.91
C VAL A 146 -57.49 28.68 -24.50
N GLY A 147 -57.07 27.57 -23.89
CA GLY A 147 -56.56 27.62 -22.51
C GLY A 147 -55.97 26.31 -22.00
N GLY A 148 -55.64 26.27 -20.71
CA GLY A 148 -55.17 25.05 -20.04
C GLY A 148 -56.31 24.08 -19.67
N ALA A 149 -55.97 22.90 -19.16
CA ALA A 149 -56.95 21.86 -18.80
C ALA A 149 -58.05 22.33 -17.84
N ILE A 150 -57.72 23.19 -16.86
CA ILE A 150 -58.72 23.75 -15.92
C ILE A 150 -59.71 24.68 -16.64
N THR A 151 -59.23 25.51 -17.56
CA THR A 151 -60.07 26.35 -18.42
C THR A 151 -61.03 25.48 -19.23
N GLY A 152 -60.56 24.34 -19.75
CA GLY A 152 -61.37 23.39 -20.51
C GLY A 152 -62.50 22.77 -19.70
N LYS A 153 -62.24 22.39 -18.43
CA LYS A 153 -63.30 21.89 -17.52
C LYS A 153 -64.42 22.92 -17.35
N VAL A 154 -64.07 24.20 -17.19
CA VAL A 154 -65.05 25.28 -17.03
C VAL A 154 -65.74 25.61 -18.36
N ALA A 155 -65.02 25.72 -19.48
CA ALA A 155 -65.61 25.97 -20.79
C ALA A 155 -66.63 24.90 -21.19
N ASN A 156 -66.34 23.63 -20.90
CA ASN A 156 -67.26 22.50 -21.11
C ASN A 156 -68.52 22.60 -20.23
N LYS A 157 -68.40 23.04 -18.96
CA LYS A 157 -69.55 23.30 -18.07
C LYS A 157 -70.52 24.30 -18.68
N TYR A 158 -70.02 25.31 -19.39
CA TYR A 158 -70.80 26.34 -20.08
C TYR A 158 -71.08 26.05 -21.57
N ARG A 159 -70.67 24.87 -22.08
CA ARG A 159 -70.86 24.43 -23.48
C ARG A 159 -70.28 25.38 -24.53
N VAL A 160 -69.17 26.04 -24.21
CA VAL A 160 -68.42 26.88 -25.17
C VAL A 160 -67.39 26.02 -25.88
N PRO A 161 -67.21 26.16 -27.22
CA PRO A 161 -66.12 25.50 -27.91
C PRO A 161 -64.78 25.81 -27.25
N PHE A 162 -63.95 24.78 -27.07
CA PHE A 162 -62.70 24.89 -26.34
C PHE A 162 -61.57 24.14 -27.04
N ALA A 163 -60.39 24.74 -27.12
CA ALA A 163 -59.15 24.13 -27.57
C ALA A 163 -58.10 24.17 -26.44
N VAL A 164 -57.61 23.00 -26.05
CA VAL A 164 -56.59 22.88 -25.01
C VAL A 164 -55.20 23.23 -25.57
N ILE A 165 -54.42 23.98 -24.79
CA ILE A 165 -53.01 24.22 -25.09
C ILE A 165 -52.22 22.96 -24.70
N GLU A 166 -51.76 22.23 -25.71
CA GLU A 166 -50.97 21.01 -25.56
C GLU A 166 -49.48 21.36 -25.57
N ASN A 167 -48.66 20.66 -24.78
CA ASN A 167 -47.21 20.80 -24.93
C ASN A 167 -46.76 20.05 -26.18
N SER A 168 -45.81 20.60 -26.92
CA SER A 168 -45.12 19.91 -28.01
C SER A 168 -44.33 18.68 -27.53
N LEU A 169 -44.06 17.76 -28.47
CA LEU A 169 -43.26 16.56 -28.21
C LEU A 169 -41.86 16.95 -27.73
N GLU A 170 -41.29 18.03 -28.26
CA GLU A 170 -39.99 18.57 -27.91
C GLU A 170 -39.94 19.03 -26.44
N SER A 171 -40.97 19.75 -25.96
CA SER A 171 -41.06 20.18 -24.55
C SER A 171 -41.15 19.01 -23.60
N MET A 172 -41.91 17.96 -23.96
CA MET A 172 -42.01 16.73 -23.17
C MET A 172 -40.66 15.98 -23.14
N GLN A 173 -39.97 15.88 -24.27
CA GLN A 173 -38.64 15.26 -24.37
C GLN A 173 -37.60 16.01 -23.55
N GLN A 174 -37.61 17.34 -23.58
CA GLN A 174 -36.70 18.16 -22.80
C GLN A 174 -36.90 17.96 -21.30
N ALA A 175 -38.15 17.97 -20.82
CA ALA A 175 -38.48 17.72 -19.42
C ALA A 175 -38.05 16.31 -18.99
N ALA A 176 -38.25 15.30 -19.84
CA ALA A 176 -37.79 13.93 -19.58
C ALA A 176 -36.25 13.84 -19.48
N GLN A 177 -35.53 14.52 -20.37
CA GLN A 177 -34.06 14.55 -20.34
C GLN A 177 -33.53 15.27 -19.11
N GLU A 178 -34.15 16.38 -18.71
CA GLU A 178 -33.78 17.13 -17.51
C GLU A 178 -34.02 16.29 -16.24
N ALA A 179 -35.16 15.61 -16.15
CA ALA A 179 -35.45 14.67 -15.06
C ALA A 179 -34.42 13.54 -14.97
N LYS A 180 -33.97 12.99 -16.11
CA LYS A 180 -32.89 11.99 -16.15
C LYS A 180 -31.54 12.55 -15.70
N ASN A 181 -31.21 13.77 -16.08
CA ASN A 181 -29.97 14.41 -15.64
C ASN A 181 -29.95 14.60 -14.12
N ILE A 182 -31.09 15.00 -13.54
CA ILE A 182 -31.27 15.11 -12.07
C ILE A 182 -31.14 13.73 -11.41
N ALA A 183 -31.77 12.69 -11.97
CA ALA A 183 -31.65 11.31 -11.49
C ALA A 183 -30.18 10.84 -11.45
N LEU A 184 -29.45 11.06 -12.55
CA LEU A 184 -28.03 10.69 -12.65
C LEU A 184 -27.17 11.46 -11.64
N ALA A 185 -27.43 12.76 -11.43
CA ALA A 185 -26.73 13.57 -10.46
C ALA A 185 -26.96 13.06 -9.02
N LYS A 186 -28.22 12.85 -8.63
CA LYS A 186 -28.59 12.27 -7.32
C LYS A 186 -27.97 10.90 -7.10
N GLN A 187 -28.00 10.03 -8.11
CA GLN A 187 -27.39 8.70 -8.01
C GLN A 187 -25.88 8.80 -7.82
N ARG A 188 -25.19 9.65 -8.59
CA ARG A 188 -23.73 9.86 -8.43
C ARG A 188 -23.39 10.39 -7.05
N GLU A 189 -24.18 11.31 -6.51
CA GLU A 189 -24.01 11.82 -5.15
C GLU A 189 -24.19 10.72 -4.10
N LYS A 190 -25.26 9.93 -4.20
CA LYS A 190 -25.51 8.78 -3.31
C LYS A 190 -24.40 7.72 -3.39
N THR A 191 -23.94 7.38 -4.59
CA THR A 191 -22.82 6.45 -4.79
C THR A 191 -21.53 6.99 -4.20
N LYS A 192 -21.21 8.27 -4.40
CA LYS A 192 -20.05 8.92 -3.78
C LYS A 192 -20.15 8.89 -2.26
N GLY A 193 -21.31 9.28 -1.69
CA GLY A 193 -21.55 9.25 -0.25
C GLY A 193 -21.37 7.86 0.35
N ASN A 194 -21.92 6.82 -0.30
CA ASN A 194 -21.74 5.43 0.11
C ASN A 194 -20.27 4.97 0.03
N LEU A 195 -19.57 5.30 -1.06
CA LEU A 195 -18.15 4.98 -1.20
C LEU A 195 -17.32 5.63 -0.08
N PHE A 196 -17.55 6.93 0.19
CA PHE A 196 -16.89 7.64 1.28
C PHE A 196 -17.17 6.96 2.62
N ARG A 197 -18.42 6.56 2.89
CA ARG A 197 -18.79 5.88 4.13
C ARG A 197 -18.07 4.54 4.29
N VAL A 198 -18.00 3.71 3.23
CA VAL A 198 -17.26 2.45 3.26
C VAL A 198 -15.77 2.68 3.54
N VAL A 199 -15.14 3.66 2.91
CA VAL A 199 -13.72 3.99 3.16
C VAL A 199 -13.50 4.39 4.63
N LEU A 200 -14.42 5.16 5.22
CA LEU A 200 -14.34 5.59 6.61
C LEU A 200 -14.58 4.42 7.58
N ASP A 201 -15.52 3.54 7.28
CA ASP A 201 -15.89 2.40 8.14
C ASP A 201 -14.77 1.35 8.22
N TYR A 202 -14.00 1.16 7.13
CA TYR A 202 -12.87 0.24 7.07
C TYR A 202 -11.50 0.91 7.29
N ALA A 203 -11.47 2.19 7.66
CA ALA A 203 -10.23 2.84 8.03
C ALA A 203 -9.64 2.19 9.29
N TYR A 204 -8.31 2.07 9.34
CA TYR A 204 -7.62 1.59 10.54
C TYR A 204 -7.66 2.60 11.69
N ASP A 205 -7.77 3.87 11.34
CA ASP A 205 -7.72 5.01 12.26
C ASP A 205 -9.12 5.40 12.73
N GLY A 206 -9.19 6.00 13.92
CA GLY A 206 -10.38 6.67 14.41
C GLY A 206 -10.59 7.98 13.65
N ILE A 207 -11.74 8.12 13.01
CA ILE A 207 -12.08 9.31 12.23
C ILE A 207 -13.36 9.93 12.77
N ILE A 208 -13.27 11.21 13.14
CA ILE A 208 -14.39 12.05 13.56
C ILE A 208 -14.40 13.31 12.70
N SER A 209 -15.56 13.72 12.21
CA SER A 209 -15.73 15.02 11.55
C SER A 209 -16.74 15.86 12.31
N VAL A 210 -16.50 17.17 12.38
CA VAL A 210 -17.44 18.15 12.94
C VAL A 210 -17.74 19.27 11.93
N ASN A 211 -18.88 19.94 12.11
CA ASN A 211 -19.19 21.19 11.42
C ASN A 211 -18.58 22.42 12.12
N ALA A 212 -18.81 23.62 11.57
CA ALA A 212 -18.27 24.87 12.10
C ALA A 212 -18.73 25.20 13.55
N LYS A 213 -19.82 24.58 14.02
CA LYS A 213 -20.34 24.71 15.39
C LYS A 213 -19.80 23.63 16.34
N GLY A 214 -18.89 22.76 15.88
CA GLY A 214 -18.35 21.66 16.68
C GLY A 214 -19.28 20.46 16.84
N LEU A 215 -20.39 20.41 16.08
CA LEU A 215 -21.31 19.26 16.11
C LEU A 215 -20.79 18.14 15.22
N ILE A 216 -20.81 16.91 15.74
CA ILE A 216 -20.30 15.73 15.06
C ILE A 216 -21.18 15.38 13.85
N THR A 217 -20.55 15.23 12.70
CA THR A 217 -21.18 14.86 11.42
C THR A 217 -20.77 13.47 10.94
N ILE A 218 -19.58 13.00 11.31
CA ILE A 218 -19.06 11.67 10.96
C ILE A 218 -18.40 11.07 12.21
N PHE A 219 -18.66 9.79 12.43
CA PHE A 219 -18.12 9.03 13.55
C PHE A 219 -17.95 7.57 13.12
N ASN A 220 -16.72 7.13 12.87
CA ASN A 220 -16.47 5.79 12.32
C ASN A 220 -16.38 4.72 13.43
N PRO A 221 -16.40 3.42 13.09
CA PRO A 221 -16.39 2.32 14.07
C PRO A 221 -15.15 2.32 14.99
N VAL A 222 -14.01 2.78 14.48
CA VAL A 222 -12.79 2.89 15.30
C VAL A 222 -12.95 4.00 16.35
N ALA A 223 -13.59 5.12 15.99
CA ALA A 223 -13.94 6.15 16.95
C ALA A 223 -14.91 5.63 18.02
N GLU A 224 -15.94 4.86 17.65
CA GLU A 224 -16.86 4.26 18.62
C GLU A 224 -16.14 3.40 19.66
N ARG A 225 -15.19 2.59 19.21
CA ARG A 225 -14.41 1.72 20.08
C ARG A 225 -13.54 2.50 21.06
N VAL A 226 -12.77 3.48 20.56
CA VAL A 226 -11.79 4.23 21.36
C VAL A 226 -12.45 5.22 22.30
N THR A 227 -13.47 5.94 21.83
CA THR A 227 -14.23 6.88 22.68
C THR A 227 -15.32 6.18 23.50
N GLN A 228 -15.53 4.87 23.31
CA GLN A 228 -16.57 4.06 23.96
C GLN A 228 -17.98 4.66 23.83
N THR A 229 -18.27 5.31 22.70
CA THR A 229 -19.55 5.99 22.43
C THR A 229 -20.08 5.59 21.07
N SER A 230 -21.34 5.19 20.96
CA SER A 230 -21.89 4.81 19.66
C SER A 230 -22.09 6.03 18.74
N ALA A 231 -21.95 5.82 17.43
CA ALA A 231 -22.17 6.82 16.40
C ALA A 231 -23.60 7.38 16.44
N THR A 232 -24.59 6.53 16.76
CA THR A 232 -25.99 6.94 16.94
C THR A 232 -26.20 7.93 18.08
N THR A 233 -25.35 7.89 19.10
CA THR A 233 -25.38 8.81 20.24
C THR A 233 -24.49 10.03 20.00
N ALA A 234 -23.37 9.84 19.30
CA ALA A 234 -22.37 10.88 19.07
C ALA A 234 -22.79 11.89 17.99
N ILE A 235 -23.36 11.42 16.88
CA ILE A 235 -23.71 12.28 15.74
C ILE A 235 -24.74 13.32 16.18
N GLY A 236 -24.49 14.58 15.83
CA GLY A 236 -25.30 15.73 16.20
C GLY A 236 -24.98 16.34 17.58
N ARG A 237 -24.18 15.67 18.42
CA ARG A 237 -23.70 16.24 19.69
C ARG A 237 -22.42 17.06 19.50
N HIS A 238 -22.13 17.92 20.46
CA HIS A 238 -20.90 18.71 20.44
C HIS A 238 -19.70 17.84 20.84
N ILE A 239 -18.61 17.89 20.07
CA ILE A 239 -17.43 17.03 20.28
C ILE A 239 -16.81 17.15 21.67
N GLN A 240 -16.89 18.34 22.28
CA GLN A 240 -16.37 18.62 23.62
C GLN A 240 -17.05 17.77 24.72
N GLU A 241 -18.28 17.31 24.49
CA GLU A 241 -19.02 16.45 25.41
C GLU A 241 -18.51 15.00 25.39
N ILE A 242 -17.91 14.58 24.27
CA ILE A 242 -17.38 13.22 24.09
C ILE A 242 -15.89 13.19 24.40
N TRP A 243 -15.16 14.25 24.04
CA TRP A 243 -13.72 14.31 24.18
C TRP A 243 -13.28 15.75 24.47
N SER A 244 -13.21 16.07 25.76
CA SER A 244 -12.88 17.40 26.26
C SER A 244 -11.47 17.87 25.88
N ASP A 245 -10.51 16.95 25.85
CA ASP A 245 -9.09 17.28 25.76
C ASP A 245 -8.64 17.60 24.31
N LEU A 246 -9.58 17.54 23.36
CA LEU A 246 -9.32 17.79 21.93
C LEU A 246 -9.02 19.27 21.63
N GLU A 247 -9.50 20.19 22.46
CA GLU A 247 -9.36 21.65 22.30
C GLU A 247 -9.71 22.16 20.88
N LEU A 248 -10.67 21.52 20.22
CA LEU A 248 -10.92 21.70 18.79
C LEU A 248 -11.29 23.13 18.37
N HIS A 249 -11.84 23.91 19.30
CA HIS A 249 -12.16 25.33 19.11
C HIS A 249 -10.96 26.15 18.62
N LYS A 250 -9.72 25.79 19.01
CA LYS A 250 -8.50 26.47 18.56
C LYS A 250 -8.29 26.31 17.05
N ILE A 251 -8.60 25.13 16.50
CA ILE A 251 -8.47 24.84 15.06
C ILE A 251 -9.61 25.48 14.27
N LEU A 252 -10.84 25.41 14.78
CA LEU A 252 -11.99 26.02 14.12
C LEU A 252 -11.83 27.55 13.99
N ASN A 253 -11.25 28.21 14.99
CA ASN A 253 -11.02 29.65 14.98
C ASN A 253 -9.76 30.07 14.20
N SER A 254 -8.65 29.34 14.37
CA SER A 254 -7.38 29.70 13.73
C SER A 254 -7.27 29.24 12.27
N GLY A 255 -8.04 28.22 11.91
CA GLY A 255 -7.92 27.52 10.63
C GLY A 255 -6.58 26.80 10.43
N LYS A 256 -5.73 26.67 11.45
CA LYS A 256 -4.43 25.98 11.34
C LYS A 256 -4.55 24.53 11.79
N ALA A 257 -3.94 23.62 11.03
CA ALA A 257 -3.88 22.21 11.40
C ALA A 257 -3.02 22.00 12.65
N ASP A 258 -3.41 21.03 13.46
CA ASP A 258 -2.73 20.61 14.68
C ASP A 258 -2.41 19.12 14.57
N LEU A 259 -1.13 18.77 14.45
CA LEU A 259 -0.67 17.46 14.00
C LEU A 259 0.14 16.74 15.08
N ALA A 260 0.03 15.42 15.09
CA ALA A 260 0.80 14.48 15.92
C ALA A 260 0.72 14.77 17.43
N GLN A 261 -0.45 15.21 17.92
CA GLN A 261 -0.66 15.41 19.35
C GLN A 261 -0.91 14.09 20.07
N LEU A 262 -0.20 13.86 21.16
CA LEU A 262 -0.49 12.76 22.08
C LEU A 262 -1.61 13.19 23.03
N LEU A 263 -2.73 12.49 22.97
CA LEU A 263 -3.89 12.72 23.83
C LEU A 263 -4.27 11.42 24.53
N ASN A 264 -4.97 11.56 25.65
CA ASN A 264 -5.59 10.45 26.35
C ASN A 264 -7.10 10.51 26.15
N ILE A 265 -7.72 9.33 26.00
CA ILE A 265 -9.16 9.18 26.04
C ILE A 265 -9.52 7.83 26.67
N ASN A 266 -10.33 7.83 27.72
CA ASN A 266 -10.76 6.61 28.42
C ASN A 266 -9.62 5.65 28.79
N ASN A 267 -8.48 6.18 29.24
CA ASN A 267 -7.22 5.46 29.53
C ASN A 267 -6.47 4.87 28.32
N GLU A 268 -6.86 5.16 27.08
CA GLU A 268 -6.08 4.87 25.88
C GLU A 268 -5.24 6.09 25.47
N GLN A 269 -3.97 5.86 25.15
CA GLN A 269 -3.10 6.85 24.52
C GLN A 269 -3.28 6.81 23.01
N VAL A 270 -3.51 7.99 22.42
CA VAL A 270 -3.72 8.13 20.99
C VAL A 270 -2.86 9.25 20.41
N VAL A 271 -2.36 9.04 19.19
CA VAL A 271 -1.75 10.10 18.38
C VAL A 271 -2.85 10.68 17.49
N CYS A 272 -3.05 11.99 17.57
CA CYS A 272 -4.18 12.69 16.98
C CYS A 272 -3.73 13.80 16.02
N ASN A 273 -4.41 13.90 14.88
CA ASN A 273 -4.28 14.95 13.88
C ASN A 273 -5.63 15.65 13.71
N LYS A 274 -5.64 16.98 13.74
CA LYS A 274 -6.85 17.81 13.63
C LYS A 274 -6.67 18.73 12.43
N ILE A 275 -7.50 18.54 11.40
CA ILE A 275 -7.37 19.20 10.10
C ILE A 275 -8.64 20.02 9.82
N PRO A 276 -8.56 21.34 9.62
CA PRO A 276 -9.74 22.15 9.31
C PRO A 276 -10.23 21.90 7.89
N ILE A 277 -11.54 21.83 7.71
CA ILE A 277 -12.20 21.73 6.42
C ILE A 277 -12.46 23.16 5.92
N ARG A 278 -11.95 23.51 4.74
CA ARG A 278 -12.10 24.84 4.15
C ARG A 278 -12.88 24.79 2.84
N VAL A 279 -13.82 25.71 2.69
CA VAL A 279 -14.54 25.95 1.43
C VAL A 279 -14.52 27.45 1.18
N ASN A 280 -14.00 27.88 0.02
CA ASN A 280 -13.83 29.30 -0.33
C ASN A 280 -13.14 30.10 0.80
N ASP A 281 -12.02 29.57 1.32
CA ASP A 281 -11.22 30.13 2.43
C ASP A 281 -11.93 30.31 3.78
N LYS A 282 -13.16 29.82 3.92
CA LYS A 282 -13.87 29.77 5.21
C LYS A 282 -13.77 28.38 5.82
N VAL A 283 -13.47 28.32 7.12
CA VAL A 283 -13.50 27.06 7.88
C VAL A 283 -14.96 26.67 8.10
N VAL A 284 -15.34 25.51 7.55
CA VAL A 284 -16.71 24.97 7.64
C VAL A 284 -16.81 23.79 8.61
N GLY A 285 -15.68 23.35 9.18
CA GLY A 285 -15.59 22.21 10.08
C GLY A 285 -14.16 21.74 10.30
N ALA A 286 -14.00 20.56 10.88
CA ALA A 286 -12.70 19.92 11.07
C ALA A 286 -12.83 18.39 11.05
N VAL A 287 -11.76 17.72 10.61
CA VAL A 287 -11.58 16.27 10.68
C VAL A 287 -10.52 15.96 11.73
N ILE A 288 -10.84 15.03 12.61
CA ILE A 288 -9.95 14.48 13.63
C ILE A 288 -9.62 13.05 13.20
N ASN A 289 -8.34 12.76 13.02
CA ASN A 289 -7.82 11.43 12.75
C ASN A 289 -6.92 10.98 13.91
N PHE A 290 -7.12 9.78 14.45
CA PHE A 290 -6.31 9.31 15.57
C PHE A 290 -6.03 7.80 15.56
N GLN A 291 -4.86 7.44 16.09
CA GLN A 291 -4.38 6.06 16.18
C GLN A 291 -4.04 5.69 17.61
N ASP A 292 -4.44 4.48 18.01
CA ASP A 292 -4.10 3.85 19.29
C ASP A 292 -2.61 3.43 19.31
N VAL A 293 -1.87 3.98 20.27
CA VAL A 293 -0.44 3.74 20.44
C VAL A 293 -0.15 2.28 20.81
N THR A 294 -1.03 1.63 21.58
CA THR A 294 -0.86 0.24 22.02
C THR A 294 -0.91 -0.73 20.84
N LYS A 295 -1.82 -0.47 19.90
CA LYS A 295 -1.98 -1.30 18.69
C LYS A 295 -0.78 -1.15 17.75
N LEU A 296 -0.22 0.06 17.64
CA LEU A 296 1.04 0.30 16.92
C LEU A 296 2.18 -0.54 17.52
N GLN A 297 2.35 -0.51 18.84
CA GLN A 297 3.36 -1.31 19.54
C GLN A 297 3.16 -2.82 19.36
N GLN A 298 1.91 -3.31 19.40
CA GLN A 298 1.62 -4.74 19.19
C GLN A 298 1.90 -5.19 17.75
N MET A 299 1.63 -4.35 16.75
CA MET A 299 1.97 -4.63 15.35
C MET A 299 3.48 -4.67 15.15
N GLU A 300 4.20 -3.71 15.72
CA GLU A 300 5.67 -3.70 15.73
C GLU A 300 6.20 -4.99 16.38
N ALA A 301 5.66 -5.38 17.54
CA ALA A 301 6.05 -6.61 18.22
C ALA A 301 5.75 -7.86 17.39
N LYS A 302 4.66 -7.90 16.62
CA LYS A 302 4.36 -9.02 15.70
C LYS A 302 5.34 -9.07 14.53
N VAL A 303 5.70 -7.92 13.96
CA VAL A 303 6.73 -7.82 12.90
C VAL A 303 8.07 -8.31 13.44
N ARG A 304 8.49 -7.81 14.60
CA ARG A 304 9.70 -8.28 15.30
C ARG A 304 9.64 -9.79 15.54
N ARG A 305 8.54 -10.35 16.06
CA ARG A 305 8.39 -11.80 16.29
C ARG A 305 8.55 -12.64 15.02
N ARG A 306 8.08 -12.17 13.86
CA ARG A 306 8.30 -12.87 12.56
C ARG A 306 9.77 -12.83 12.13
N LEU A 307 10.47 -11.72 12.39
CA LEU A 307 11.91 -11.60 12.15
C LEU A 307 12.71 -12.53 13.09
N PHE A 308 12.33 -12.61 14.37
CA PHE A 308 12.95 -13.52 15.34
C PHE A 308 12.73 -15.00 15.00
N ALA A 309 11.53 -15.38 14.57
CA ALA A 309 11.22 -16.77 14.22
C ALA A 309 11.97 -17.28 12.97
N SER A 310 12.49 -16.39 12.12
CA SER A 310 13.21 -16.73 10.89
C SER A 310 14.75 -16.66 11.04
N GLY A 311 15.27 -16.25 12.20
CA GLY A 311 16.72 -16.16 12.44
C GLY A 311 17.41 -14.96 11.79
N HIS A 312 16.65 -13.97 11.31
CA HIS A 312 17.19 -12.78 10.61
C HIS A 312 17.42 -11.59 11.54
N VAL A 313 18.16 -11.82 12.63
CA VAL A 313 18.46 -10.83 13.67
C VAL A 313 19.95 -10.83 13.98
N ALA A 314 20.51 -9.63 14.18
CA ALA A 314 21.89 -9.47 14.64
C ALA A 314 21.96 -9.60 16.17
N ASN A 315 22.67 -10.63 16.64
CA ASN A 315 22.82 -10.93 18.07
C ASN A 315 24.07 -10.29 18.70
N PHE A 316 25.00 -9.78 17.88
CA PHE A 316 26.25 -9.19 18.35
C PHE A 316 26.28 -7.67 18.18
N CYS A 317 26.83 -7.00 19.18
CA CYS A 317 27.13 -5.57 19.21
C CYS A 317 28.65 -5.36 19.34
N PHE A 318 29.10 -4.11 19.18
CA PHE A 318 30.53 -3.78 19.30
C PHE A 318 31.14 -4.19 20.66
N ASP A 319 30.35 -4.23 21.73
CA ASP A 319 30.80 -4.67 23.06
C ASP A 319 31.13 -6.17 23.12
N ASN A 320 30.69 -6.95 22.13
CA ASN A 320 31.06 -8.37 21.99
C ASN A 320 32.40 -8.58 21.29
N ILE A 321 33.05 -7.52 20.80
CA ILE A 321 34.37 -7.58 20.18
C ILE A 321 35.43 -7.44 21.26
N ILE A 322 36.22 -8.49 21.47
CA ILE A 322 37.13 -8.61 22.60
C ILE A 322 38.57 -8.42 22.13
N GLY A 323 39.26 -7.48 22.78
CA GLY A 323 40.68 -7.23 22.63
C GLY A 323 41.06 -5.81 23.04
N THR A 324 42.34 -5.61 23.32
CA THR A 324 42.93 -4.38 23.84
C THR A 324 43.99 -3.80 22.90
N SER A 325 44.36 -4.51 21.83
CA SER A 325 45.35 -4.05 20.86
C SER A 325 44.92 -2.75 20.20
N ALA A 326 45.88 -1.82 20.04
CA ALA A 326 45.62 -0.53 19.40
C ALA A 326 45.08 -0.69 17.98
N GLN A 327 45.48 -1.75 17.28
CA GLN A 327 45.04 -2.07 15.93
C GLN A 327 43.57 -2.51 15.89
N LEU A 328 43.12 -3.36 16.84
CA LEU A 328 41.71 -3.72 16.95
C LEU A 328 40.86 -2.51 17.32
N GLN A 329 41.30 -1.69 18.28
CA GLN A 329 40.57 -0.50 18.70
C GLN A 329 40.36 0.49 17.54
N LYS A 330 41.39 0.74 16.72
CA LYS A 330 41.26 1.53 15.49
C LYS A 330 40.25 0.92 14.50
N THR A 331 40.27 -0.39 14.34
CA THR A 331 39.34 -1.13 13.46
C THR A 331 37.90 -1.00 13.95
N VAL A 332 37.67 -1.09 15.26
CA VAL A 332 36.35 -0.92 15.90
C VAL A 332 35.84 0.51 15.72
N THR A 333 36.69 1.52 15.95
CA THR A 333 36.31 2.93 15.72
C THR A 333 35.90 3.16 14.26
N LEU A 334 36.70 2.67 13.31
CA LEU A 334 36.38 2.79 11.88
C LEU A 334 35.06 2.07 11.53
N ALA A 335 34.81 0.89 12.11
CA ALA A 335 33.56 0.16 11.92
C ALA A 335 32.34 0.90 12.50
N LYS A 336 32.50 1.60 13.62
CA LYS A 336 31.46 2.49 14.19
C LYS A 336 31.15 3.65 13.26
N ASP A 337 32.18 4.29 12.69
CA ASP A 337 31.99 5.38 11.71
C ASP A 337 31.25 4.87 10.46
N PHE A 338 31.63 3.68 9.97
CA PHE A 338 30.95 3.05 8.84
C PHE A 338 29.49 2.72 9.14
N ALA A 339 29.16 2.32 10.37
CA ALA A 339 27.80 1.99 10.79
C ALA A 339 26.82 3.16 10.62
N LEU A 340 27.29 4.40 10.76
CA LEU A 340 26.49 5.63 10.60
C LEU A 340 26.10 5.95 9.15
N THR A 341 26.72 5.28 8.18
CA THR A 341 26.44 5.45 6.74
C THR A 341 25.57 4.31 6.20
N ASP A 342 24.94 4.51 5.04
CA ASP A 342 24.21 3.46 4.30
C ASP A 342 25.04 2.81 3.18
N SER A 343 26.32 3.18 3.05
CA SER A 343 27.20 2.66 2.00
C SER A 343 27.50 1.18 2.17
N SER A 344 27.81 0.52 1.05
CA SER A 344 28.29 -0.86 1.01
C SER A 344 29.66 -0.98 1.67
N ILE A 345 29.82 -2.03 2.47
CA ILE A 345 31.06 -2.30 3.20
C ILE A 345 31.64 -3.62 2.72
N LEU A 346 32.95 -3.64 2.43
CA LEU A 346 33.72 -4.84 2.19
C LEU A 346 34.63 -5.12 3.40
N ILE A 347 34.38 -6.22 4.09
CA ILE A 347 35.20 -6.72 5.19
C ILE A 347 36.23 -7.71 4.64
N LEU A 348 37.50 -7.32 4.68
CA LEU A 348 38.62 -8.18 4.26
C LEU A 348 39.30 -8.77 5.49
N GLY A 349 39.39 -10.09 5.57
CA GLY A 349 40.10 -10.73 6.68
C GLY A 349 40.17 -12.24 6.54
N GLU A 350 41.20 -12.83 7.12
CA GLU A 350 41.38 -14.28 7.12
C GLU A 350 40.22 -15.02 7.78
N THR A 351 40.09 -16.30 7.45
CA THR A 351 39.11 -17.17 8.06
C THR A 351 39.30 -17.21 9.58
N GLY A 352 38.21 -17.05 10.33
CA GLY A 352 38.25 -17.08 11.80
C GLY A 352 38.64 -15.77 12.49
N THR A 353 38.75 -14.65 11.78
CA THR A 353 39.07 -13.32 12.37
C THR A 353 37.89 -12.58 13.02
N GLY A 354 36.66 -13.07 12.82
CA GLY A 354 35.42 -12.49 13.38
C GLY A 354 34.60 -11.61 12.43
N LYS A 355 34.71 -11.81 11.10
CA LYS A 355 34.00 -11.00 10.07
C LYS A 355 32.50 -10.85 10.33
N GLU A 356 31.83 -11.93 10.72
CA GLU A 356 30.39 -11.93 11.01
C GLU A 356 30.03 -11.09 12.25
N VAL A 357 30.83 -11.16 13.32
CA VAL A 357 30.62 -10.36 14.54
C VAL A 357 30.72 -8.88 14.21
N PHE A 358 31.68 -8.49 13.36
CA PHE A 358 31.79 -7.12 12.86
C PHE A 358 30.58 -6.72 12.01
N ALA A 359 30.11 -7.57 11.09
CA ALA A 359 28.95 -7.28 10.26
C ALA A 359 27.67 -7.06 11.08
N GLN A 360 27.43 -7.92 12.07
CA GLN A 360 26.30 -7.78 13.00
C GLN A 360 26.41 -6.52 13.86
N SER A 361 27.62 -6.23 14.36
CA SER A 361 27.87 -5.02 15.16
C SER A 361 27.64 -3.74 14.37
N ILE A 362 28.08 -3.70 13.11
CA ILE A 362 27.86 -2.58 12.18
C ILE A 362 26.36 -2.38 11.93
N HIS A 363 25.60 -3.46 11.73
CA HIS A 363 24.15 -3.38 11.57
C HIS A 363 23.47 -2.79 12.83
N ASN A 364 23.80 -3.33 14.02
CA ASN A 364 23.24 -2.87 15.29
C ASN A 364 23.64 -1.43 15.64
N GLY A 365 24.80 -0.96 15.18
CA GLY A 365 25.23 0.43 15.31
C GLY A 365 24.65 1.39 14.25
N SER A 366 23.79 0.92 13.34
CA SER A 366 23.28 1.71 12.22
C SER A 366 21.86 2.23 12.41
N ARG A 367 21.42 3.11 11.49
CA ARG A 367 20.01 3.55 11.41
C ARG A 367 19.04 2.41 11.09
N ARG A 368 19.54 1.27 10.58
CA ARG A 368 18.76 0.10 10.19
C ARG A 368 18.72 -1.00 11.26
N HIS A 369 19.14 -0.72 12.50
CA HIS A 369 19.19 -1.70 13.60
C HIS A 369 17.83 -2.33 13.96
N ASN A 370 16.71 -1.65 13.66
CA ASN A 370 15.36 -2.21 13.86
C ASN A 370 14.88 -3.05 12.65
N GLY A 371 15.63 -3.05 11.55
CA GLY A 371 15.36 -3.83 10.36
C GLY A 371 15.96 -5.24 10.42
N PRO A 372 15.65 -6.10 9.45
CA PRO A 372 16.19 -7.46 9.39
C PRO A 372 17.72 -7.46 9.16
N PHE A 373 18.42 -8.38 9.83
CA PHE A 373 19.80 -8.74 9.50
C PHE A 373 19.81 -10.13 8.89
N VAL A 374 20.04 -10.21 7.59
CA VAL A 374 20.03 -11.48 6.84
C VAL A 374 21.47 -11.85 6.53
N ALA A 375 21.94 -13.00 7.01
CA ALA A 375 23.27 -13.51 6.72
C ALA A 375 23.21 -14.69 5.73
N LEU A 376 24.11 -14.68 4.76
CA LEU A 376 24.27 -15.75 3.78
C LEU A 376 25.75 -16.04 3.56
N ASN A 377 26.14 -17.30 3.73
CA ASN A 377 27.46 -17.76 3.36
C ASN A 377 27.43 -18.28 1.91
N CYS A 378 28.11 -17.57 1.01
CA CYS A 378 28.11 -17.89 -0.42
C CYS A 378 28.85 -19.21 -0.73
N ALA A 379 29.76 -19.63 0.13
CA ALA A 379 30.52 -20.88 -0.03
C ALA A 379 29.75 -22.13 0.40
N ALA A 380 28.68 -21.96 1.20
CA ALA A 380 27.95 -23.08 1.80
C ALA A 380 26.92 -23.73 0.85
N LEU A 381 26.57 -23.06 -0.26
CA LEU A 381 25.49 -23.48 -1.14
C LEU A 381 25.98 -23.70 -2.58
N PRO A 382 25.46 -24.71 -3.29
CA PRO A 382 25.61 -24.82 -4.73
C PRO A 382 25.02 -23.61 -5.46
N GLU A 383 25.57 -23.25 -6.63
CA GLU A 383 25.21 -22.05 -7.39
C GLU A 383 23.70 -21.88 -7.61
N GLN A 384 23.02 -22.92 -8.07
CA GLN A 384 21.57 -22.88 -8.34
C GLN A 384 20.74 -22.63 -7.06
N ILE A 385 21.18 -23.21 -5.94
CA ILE A 385 20.51 -23.01 -4.65
C ILE A 385 20.80 -21.59 -4.16
N LEU A 386 22.05 -21.14 -4.22
CA LEU A 386 22.46 -19.79 -3.86
C LEU A 386 21.63 -18.73 -4.60
N GLU A 387 21.44 -18.93 -5.90
CA GLU A 387 20.64 -18.05 -6.75
C GLU A 387 19.16 -18.04 -6.32
N SER A 388 18.58 -19.22 -6.08
CA SER A 388 17.19 -19.35 -5.63
C SER A 388 16.95 -18.77 -4.23
N GLU A 389 17.94 -18.84 -3.33
CA GLU A 389 17.89 -18.24 -2.00
C GLU A 389 18.00 -16.72 -2.09
N LEU A 390 18.97 -16.18 -2.85
CA LEU A 390 19.17 -14.74 -2.98
C LEU A 390 17.97 -14.03 -3.60
N PHE A 391 17.48 -14.52 -4.74
CA PHE A 391 16.51 -13.81 -5.58
C PHE A 391 15.09 -14.35 -5.47
N GLY A 392 14.90 -15.54 -4.90
CA GLY A 392 13.59 -16.19 -4.84
C GLY A 392 13.15 -16.78 -6.19
N TYR A 393 12.03 -17.48 -6.18
CA TYR A 393 11.48 -18.14 -7.37
C TYR A 393 9.95 -18.20 -7.34
N VAL A 394 9.33 -18.26 -8.52
CA VAL A 394 7.89 -18.52 -8.66
C VAL A 394 7.61 -20.02 -8.79
N GLY A 395 6.36 -20.43 -8.52
CA GLY A 395 5.96 -21.83 -8.64
C GLY A 395 6.23 -22.39 -10.03
N GLY A 396 6.93 -23.53 -10.10
CA GLY A 396 7.26 -24.18 -11.37
C GLY A 396 8.49 -23.62 -12.11
N ALA A 397 9.29 -22.74 -11.50
CA ALA A 397 10.45 -22.13 -12.16
C ALA A 397 11.57 -23.12 -12.56
N PHE A 398 11.71 -24.24 -11.85
CA PHE A 398 12.67 -25.30 -12.14
C PHE A 398 12.21 -26.64 -11.52
N THR A 399 12.86 -27.74 -11.90
CA THR A 399 12.58 -29.09 -11.37
C THR A 399 12.86 -29.16 -9.87
N GLY A 400 11.83 -29.33 -9.05
CA GLY A 400 11.93 -29.33 -7.58
C GLY A 400 11.51 -28.02 -6.91
N ALA A 401 11.12 -26.99 -7.68
CA ALA A 401 10.55 -25.78 -7.13
C ALA A 401 9.18 -26.04 -6.47
N SER A 402 8.98 -25.51 -5.26
CA SER A 402 7.67 -25.54 -4.59
C SER A 402 6.61 -24.86 -5.47
N GLN A 403 5.41 -25.45 -5.57
CA GLN A 403 4.30 -24.85 -6.31
C GLN A 403 3.88 -23.47 -5.78
N LYS A 404 4.18 -23.16 -4.50
CA LYS A 404 3.87 -21.87 -3.90
C LYS A 404 4.93 -20.79 -4.18
N GLY A 405 6.07 -21.15 -4.77
CA GLY A 405 7.23 -20.27 -4.88
C GLY A 405 7.90 -19.97 -3.53
N LYS A 406 8.97 -19.17 -3.56
CA LYS A 406 9.71 -18.72 -2.37
C LYS A 406 10.22 -17.30 -2.58
N ALA A 407 10.09 -16.44 -1.57
CA ALA A 407 10.67 -15.09 -1.58
C ALA A 407 12.19 -15.15 -1.41
N GLY A 408 12.92 -14.27 -2.08
CA GLY A 408 14.38 -14.19 -1.98
C GLY A 408 14.86 -13.48 -0.70
N LEU A 409 16.10 -13.73 -0.30
CA LEU A 409 16.75 -13.08 0.83
C LEU A 409 16.87 -11.56 0.64
N PHE A 410 16.95 -11.06 -0.60
CA PHE A 410 16.85 -9.63 -0.88
C PHE A 410 15.50 -9.02 -0.50
N GLU A 411 14.40 -9.74 -0.73
CA GLU A 411 13.07 -9.29 -0.32
C GLU A 411 12.94 -9.34 1.21
N ILE A 412 13.50 -10.37 1.84
CA ILE A 412 13.49 -10.54 3.29
C ILE A 412 14.34 -9.45 3.98
N ALA A 413 15.46 -9.05 3.38
CA ALA A 413 16.36 -8.03 3.90
C ALA A 413 15.89 -6.58 3.65
N HIS A 414 14.72 -6.37 3.03
CA HIS A 414 14.19 -5.05 2.73
C HIS A 414 14.07 -4.18 3.99
N GLY A 415 14.56 -2.94 3.93
CA GLY A 415 14.64 -2.01 5.07
C GLY A 415 15.76 -2.35 6.08
N GLY A 416 16.50 -3.42 5.85
CA GLY A 416 17.54 -3.94 6.75
C GLY A 416 18.91 -4.06 6.08
N THR A 417 19.65 -5.11 6.44
CA THR A 417 21.02 -5.39 5.96
C THR A 417 21.13 -6.84 5.52
N LEU A 418 21.76 -7.05 4.35
CA LEU A 418 22.16 -8.36 3.85
C LEU A 418 23.68 -8.50 3.97
N PHE A 419 24.11 -9.48 4.77
CA PHE A 419 25.49 -9.88 4.96
C PHE A 419 25.83 -11.06 4.04
N LEU A 420 26.81 -10.86 3.16
CA LEU A 420 27.30 -11.86 2.21
C LEU A 420 28.71 -12.30 2.63
N ASP A 421 28.81 -13.45 3.30
CA ASP A 421 30.11 -14.03 3.66
C ASP A 421 30.70 -14.84 2.51
N GLU A 422 32.03 -14.83 2.45
CA GLU A 422 32.85 -15.43 1.38
C GLU A 422 32.36 -15.08 -0.04
N ILE A 423 32.14 -13.79 -0.31
CA ILE A 423 31.61 -13.28 -1.60
C ILE A 423 32.49 -13.67 -2.81
N ALA A 424 33.78 -13.94 -2.58
CA ALA A 424 34.72 -14.39 -3.61
C ALA A 424 34.38 -15.78 -4.18
N GLU A 425 33.60 -16.60 -3.48
CA GLU A 425 33.19 -17.93 -3.94
C GLU A 425 31.99 -17.89 -4.90
N MET A 426 31.36 -16.72 -5.07
CA MET A 426 30.22 -16.55 -5.97
C MET A 426 30.64 -16.68 -7.43
N LYS A 427 29.93 -17.51 -8.21
CA LYS A 427 30.20 -17.71 -9.64
C LYS A 427 29.92 -16.44 -10.45
N TYR A 428 30.66 -16.29 -11.55
CA TYR A 428 30.66 -15.09 -12.39
C TYR A 428 29.26 -14.70 -12.92
N MET A 429 28.40 -15.69 -13.20
CA MET A 429 27.02 -15.44 -13.65
C MET A 429 26.15 -14.85 -12.53
N THR A 430 26.20 -15.42 -11.32
CA THR A 430 25.47 -14.90 -10.14
C THR A 430 25.92 -13.49 -9.76
N GLN A 431 27.22 -13.18 -9.92
CA GLN A 431 27.76 -11.83 -9.71
C GLN A 431 27.05 -10.78 -10.58
N GLY A 432 26.69 -11.12 -11.83
CA GLY A 432 25.96 -10.22 -12.73
C GLY A 432 24.54 -9.89 -12.24
N LYS A 433 23.84 -10.88 -11.68
CA LYS A 433 22.51 -10.65 -11.09
C LYS A 433 22.59 -9.83 -9.80
N LEU A 434 23.57 -10.13 -8.95
CA LEU A 434 23.84 -9.35 -7.75
C LEU A 434 24.10 -7.87 -8.12
N LEU A 435 24.96 -7.62 -9.11
CA LEU A 435 25.26 -6.28 -9.59
C LEU A 435 23.99 -5.50 -9.99
N ARG A 436 23.08 -6.13 -10.75
CA ARG A 436 21.81 -5.50 -11.14
C ARG A 436 20.99 -5.07 -9.93
N VAL A 437 20.85 -5.93 -8.93
CA VAL A 437 20.13 -5.58 -7.68
C VAL A 437 20.80 -4.40 -6.96
N LEU A 438 22.13 -4.36 -6.92
CA LEU A 438 22.87 -3.26 -6.28
C LEU A 438 22.77 -1.92 -7.02
N GLN A 439 22.60 -1.96 -8.35
CA GLN A 439 22.50 -0.78 -9.20
C GLN A 439 21.06 -0.27 -9.30
N GLU A 440 20.13 -1.15 -9.65
CA GLU A 440 18.73 -0.83 -9.96
C GLU A 440 17.84 -0.78 -8.71
N LYS A 441 18.33 -1.29 -7.56
CA LYS A 441 17.57 -1.40 -6.31
C LYS A 441 16.26 -2.16 -6.50
N GLN A 442 16.34 -3.21 -7.30
CA GLN A 442 15.21 -3.99 -7.77
C GLN A 442 15.62 -5.46 -7.84
N VAL A 443 14.70 -6.36 -7.48
CA VAL A 443 14.90 -7.82 -7.55
C VAL A 443 13.83 -8.45 -8.41
N MET A 444 14.23 -9.46 -9.19
CA MET A 444 13.35 -10.26 -10.03
C MET A 444 13.50 -11.72 -9.63
N ARG A 445 12.37 -12.39 -9.35
CA ARG A 445 12.36 -13.81 -8.98
C ARG A 445 12.69 -14.69 -10.19
N LEU A 446 13.32 -15.83 -9.96
CA LEU A 446 13.56 -16.83 -10.99
C LEU A 446 12.22 -17.30 -11.60
N GLY A 447 12.13 -17.28 -12.93
CA GLY A 447 10.92 -17.64 -13.68
C GLY A 447 9.85 -16.55 -13.73
N SER A 448 10.12 -15.34 -13.23
CA SER A 448 9.21 -14.19 -13.28
C SER A 448 9.83 -13.03 -14.04
N ASP A 449 8.99 -12.26 -14.72
CA ASP A 449 9.26 -10.97 -15.34
C ASP A 449 8.89 -9.78 -14.42
N ARG A 450 8.26 -10.06 -13.28
CA ARG A 450 7.88 -9.04 -12.30
C ARG A 450 9.11 -8.57 -11.52
N VAL A 451 9.29 -7.26 -11.52
CA VAL A 451 10.34 -6.58 -10.76
C VAL A 451 9.79 -6.00 -9.46
N THR A 452 10.52 -6.18 -8.37
CA THR A 452 10.16 -5.73 -7.02
C THR A 452 11.23 -4.76 -6.50
N PRO A 453 10.89 -3.50 -6.14
CA PRO A 453 11.86 -2.58 -5.58
C PRO A 453 12.32 -3.04 -4.19
N VAL A 454 13.63 -2.94 -3.92
CA VAL A 454 14.24 -3.33 -2.65
C VAL A 454 15.24 -2.28 -2.15
N ASP A 455 15.12 -1.90 -0.87
CA ASP A 455 16.11 -1.08 -0.18
C ASP A 455 16.87 -1.94 0.84
N VAL A 456 18.08 -2.37 0.45
CA VAL A 456 18.93 -3.23 1.27
C VAL A 456 20.33 -2.63 1.38
N ARG A 457 20.85 -2.57 2.61
CA ARG A 457 22.26 -2.26 2.89
C ARG A 457 23.10 -3.53 2.75
N ILE A 458 24.28 -3.41 2.18
CA ILE A 458 25.13 -4.57 1.87
C ILE A 458 26.41 -4.53 2.68
N ILE A 459 26.70 -5.63 3.36
CA ILE A 459 27.99 -5.89 3.97
C ILE A 459 28.50 -7.18 3.34
N ALA A 460 29.60 -7.11 2.59
CA ALA A 460 30.24 -8.28 2.01
C ALA A 460 31.51 -8.61 2.78
N ALA A 461 31.86 -9.89 2.87
CA ALA A 461 33.07 -10.36 3.52
C ALA A 461 33.81 -11.37 2.65
N THR A 462 35.14 -11.37 2.74
CA THR A 462 35.98 -12.37 2.07
C THR A 462 37.35 -12.49 2.73
N ASN A 463 37.95 -13.67 2.60
CA ASN A 463 39.35 -13.93 2.91
C ASN A 463 40.30 -13.78 1.69
N LYS A 464 39.78 -13.65 0.46
CA LYS A 464 40.57 -13.53 -0.77
C LYS A 464 40.71 -12.08 -1.22
N PRO A 465 41.86 -11.68 -1.81
CA PRO A 465 42.02 -10.34 -2.37
C PRO A 465 41.22 -10.19 -3.67
N LEU A 466 40.02 -9.59 -3.61
CA LEU A 466 39.13 -9.44 -4.78
C LEU A 466 39.80 -8.72 -5.96
N LYS A 467 40.71 -7.77 -5.71
CA LYS A 467 41.45 -7.07 -6.79
C LYS A 467 42.22 -8.03 -7.68
N SER A 468 42.83 -9.08 -7.12
CA SER A 468 43.57 -10.08 -7.90
C SER A 468 42.61 -10.94 -8.72
N LEU A 469 41.48 -11.36 -8.12
CA LEU A 469 40.45 -12.13 -8.81
C LEU A 469 39.80 -11.35 -9.97
N VAL A 470 39.78 -10.02 -9.90
CA VAL A 470 39.35 -9.16 -11.01
C VAL A 470 40.34 -9.23 -12.18
N VAL A 471 41.65 -9.21 -11.90
CA VAL A 471 42.69 -9.34 -12.94
C VAL A 471 42.64 -10.73 -13.58
N GLU A 472 42.31 -11.76 -12.80
CA GLU A 472 42.16 -13.15 -13.24
C GLU A 472 40.82 -13.45 -13.94
N ASN A 473 39.93 -12.45 -14.09
CA ASN A 473 38.56 -12.59 -14.62
C ASN A 473 37.65 -13.56 -13.84
N GLU A 474 37.98 -13.87 -12.58
CA GLU A 474 37.13 -14.67 -11.69
C GLU A 474 36.10 -13.82 -10.94
N PHE A 475 36.35 -12.51 -10.83
CA PHE A 475 35.45 -11.55 -10.20
C PHE A 475 35.21 -10.33 -11.09
N ARG A 476 33.97 -9.85 -11.18
CA ARG A 476 33.65 -8.70 -12.03
C ARG A 476 34.18 -7.39 -11.44
N ALA A 477 34.84 -6.59 -12.27
CA ALA A 477 35.36 -5.29 -11.88
C ALA A 477 34.25 -4.32 -11.41
N ASP A 478 33.12 -4.30 -12.12
CA ASP A 478 31.98 -3.43 -11.81
C ASP A 478 31.35 -3.73 -10.44
N LEU A 479 31.17 -5.02 -10.11
CA LEU A 479 30.70 -5.47 -8.82
C LEU A 479 31.70 -5.14 -7.71
N TYR A 480 33.00 -5.32 -7.95
CA TYR A 480 34.03 -4.98 -6.98
C TYR A 480 33.95 -3.52 -6.53
N TYR A 481 33.87 -2.57 -7.47
CA TYR A 481 33.76 -1.16 -7.12
C TYR A 481 32.45 -0.81 -6.40
N ARG A 482 31.36 -1.53 -6.68
CA ARG A 482 30.08 -1.32 -6.00
C ARG A 482 30.05 -1.88 -4.58
N LEU A 483 30.79 -2.97 -4.32
CA LEU A 483 30.91 -3.56 -2.98
C LEU A 483 31.95 -2.83 -2.12
N ASN A 484 33.07 -2.41 -2.72
CA ASN A 484 34.21 -1.82 -2.02
C ASN A 484 34.11 -0.28 -1.96
N VAL A 485 32.97 0.25 -1.49
CA VAL A 485 32.82 1.69 -1.23
C VAL A 485 33.51 2.06 0.08
N LEU A 486 33.26 1.27 1.13
CA LEU A 486 33.96 1.35 2.41
C LEU A 486 34.69 0.02 2.65
N GLN A 487 35.98 0.07 2.97
CA GLN A 487 36.78 -1.12 3.20
C GLN A 487 37.19 -1.23 4.66
N LEU A 488 36.87 -2.37 5.29
CA LEU A 488 37.27 -2.68 6.66
C LEU A 488 38.23 -3.89 6.64
N LYS A 489 39.49 -3.68 7.01
CA LYS A 489 40.48 -4.76 7.10
C LYS A 489 40.52 -5.31 8.52
N LEU A 490 40.29 -6.61 8.69
CA LEU A 490 40.49 -7.35 9.93
C LEU A 490 41.84 -8.03 9.91
N PHE A 491 42.59 -7.85 11.00
CA PHE A 491 43.94 -8.39 11.12
C PHE A 491 43.92 -9.79 11.75
N PRO A 492 44.78 -10.69 11.25
CA PRO A 492 44.92 -12.02 11.84
C PRO A 492 45.48 -11.93 13.26
N LEU A 493 45.21 -12.93 14.09
CA LEU A 493 45.51 -12.92 15.51
C LEU A 493 47.02 -12.79 15.79
N ARG A 494 47.86 -13.33 14.90
CA ARG A 494 49.32 -13.18 14.93
C ARG A 494 49.84 -11.74 14.79
N GLU A 495 49.05 -10.84 14.24
CA GLU A 495 49.40 -9.40 14.13
C GLU A 495 48.89 -8.59 15.34
N ARG A 496 48.12 -9.21 16.24
CA ARG A 496 47.52 -8.61 17.45
C ARG A 496 47.62 -9.55 18.65
N LEU A 497 48.86 -9.96 18.95
CA LEU A 497 49.14 -10.96 19.98
C LEU A 497 48.69 -10.53 21.38
N GLU A 498 48.57 -9.22 21.66
CA GLU A 498 48.06 -8.73 22.95
C GLU A 498 46.60 -9.17 23.20
N ASP A 499 45.84 -9.41 22.14
CA ASP A 499 44.43 -9.82 22.22
C ASP A 499 44.27 -11.30 22.57
N VAL A 500 45.29 -12.14 22.30
CA VAL A 500 45.25 -13.59 22.57
C VAL A 500 44.92 -13.85 24.03
N ALA A 501 45.55 -13.09 24.94
CA ALA A 501 45.33 -13.26 26.38
C ALA A 501 43.90 -12.94 26.79
N ALA A 502 43.36 -11.80 26.31
CA ALA A 502 42.00 -11.37 26.61
C ALA A 502 40.96 -12.36 26.06
N LEU A 503 41.14 -12.80 24.80
CA LEU A 503 40.28 -13.79 24.16
C LEU A 503 40.34 -15.14 24.86
N ALA A 504 41.54 -15.60 25.25
CA ALA A 504 41.71 -16.88 25.89
C ALA A 504 41.00 -16.94 27.25
N CYS A 505 41.18 -15.90 28.06
CA CYS A 505 40.47 -15.75 29.34
C CYS A 505 38.96 -15.68 29.14
N TYR A 506 38.50 -14.93 28.13
CA TYR A 506 37.07 -14.84 27.82
C TYR A 506 36.47 -16.20 27.47
N PHE A 507 37.07 -16.94 26.53
CA PHE A 507 36.57 -18.26 26.15
C PHE A 507 36.63 -19.24 27.31
N LEU A 508 37.72 -19.23 28.08
CA LEU A 508 37.85 -20.10 29.25
C LEU A 508 36.72 -19.84 30.24
N ASN A 509 36.48 -18.59 30.62
CA ASN A 509 35.42 -18.24 31.57
C ASN A 509 34.03 -18.59 31.02
N THR A 510 33.79 -18.29 29.74
CA THR A 510 32.49 -18.53 29.08
C THR A 510 32.16 -20.03 29.01
N HIS A 511 33.13 -20.86 28.62
CA HIS A 511 32.93 -22.30 28.49
C HIS A 511 32.99 -23.03 29.84
N ALA A 512 33.88 -22.61 30.75
CA ALA A 512 34.00 -23.22 32.07
C ALA A 512 32.76 -22.97 32.96
N ALA A 513 32.14 -21.78 32.84
CA ALA A 513 30.88 -21.48 33.53
C ALA A 513 29.76 -22.46 33.16
N ARG A 514 29.66 -22.85 31.88
CA ARG A 514 28.66 -23.84 31.41
C ARG A 514 28.88 -25.24 32.01
N MET A 515 30.11 -25.55 32.40
CA MET A 515 30.49 -26.83 33.01
C MET A 515 30.60 -26.74 34.55
N ASN A 516 30.24 -25.60 35.14
CA ASN A 516 30.39 -25.29 36.57
C ASN A 516 31.82 -25.54 37.10
N ARG A 517 32.83 -25.24 36.28
CA ARG A 517 34.26 -25.36 36.63
C ARG A 517 34.89 -23.97 36.67
N LYS A 518 35.90 -23.82 37.53
CA LYS A 518 36.77 -22.62 37.56
C LYS A 518 38.19 -23.05 37.24
N LEU A 519 38.69 -22.58 36.10
CA LEU A 519 40.03 -22.84 35.61
C LEU A 519 40.79 -21.53 35.42
N GLU A 520 42.10 -21.58 35.56
CA GLU A 520 42.98 -20.43 35.33
C GLU A 520 44.23 -20.87 34.57
N PHE A 521 44.67 -20.02 33.62
CA PHE A 521 45.95 -20.23 32.95
C PHE A 521 47.10 -19.83 33.87
N SER A 522 48.17 -20.63 33.86
CA SER A 522 49.45 -20.18 34.42
C SER A 522 50.09 -19.09 33.53
N ASN A 523 50.89 -18.20 34.11
CA ASN A 523 51.59 -17.16 33.35
C ASN A 523 52.46 -17.73 32.21
N LYS A 524 53.05 -18.92 32.42
CA LYS A 524 53.82 -19.61 31.39
C LYS A 524 52.91 -20.14 30.27
N ALA A 525 51.76 -20.72 30.59
CA ALA A 525 50.78 -21.17 29.58
C ALA A 525 50.26 -20.02 28.70
N MET A 526 50.04 -18.84 29.28
CA MET A 526 49.64 -17.65 28.51
C MET A 526 50.72 -17.21 27.52
N LYS A 527 52.01 -17.30 27.91
CA LYS A 527 53.12 -17.01 26.99
C LYS A 527 53.16 -17.99 25.82
N GLU A 528 52.94 -19.28 26.08
CA GLU A 528 52.90 -20.29 25.01
C GLU A 528 51.76 -20.02 24.01
N LEU A 529 50.57 -19.65 24.49
CA LEU A 529 49.47 -19.23 23.61
C LEU A 529 49.83 -17.99 22.77
N ALA A 530 50.55 -17.04 23.35
CA ALA A 530 50.96 -15.81 22.65
C ALA A 530 52.09 -16.04 21.63
N MET A 531 52.87 -17.13 21.73
CA MET A 531 53.95 -17.45 20.79
C MET A 531 53.47 -18.23 19.56
N TYR A 532 52.23 -18.73 19.56
CA TYR A 532 51.68 -19.50 18.44
C TYR A 532 51.17 -18.58 17.30
N ASN A 533 51.28 -19.05 16.05
CA ASN A 533 50.93 -18.26 14.86
C ASN A 533 49.44 -18.19 14.54
N TRP A 534 48.59 -19.00 15.19
CA TRP A 534 47.14 -19.01 15.05
C TRP A 534 46.62 -18.97 13.58
N PRO A 535 46.97 -19.96 12.73
CA PRO A 535 46.52 -20.00 11.34
C PRO A 535 44.97 -20.02 11.20
N GLY A 536 44.25 -20.56 12.18
CA GLY A 536 42.78 -20.50 12.24
C GLY A 536 42.21 -19.34 13.07
N ASN A 537 43.05 -18.37 13.45
CA ASN A 537 42.70 -17.16 14.19
C ASN A 537 41.87 -17.44 15.46
N ILE A 538 40.84 -16.63 15.72
CA ILE A 538 40.01 -16.70 16.93
C ILE A 538 39.25 -18.03 16.99
N ARG A 539 38.81 -18.56 15.84
CA ARG A 539 38.09 -19.85 15.78
C ARG A 539 38.97 -21.00 16.25
N GLU A 540 40.24 -20.99 15.87
CA GLU A 540 41.19 -22.00 16.36
C GLU A 540 41.47 -21.83 17.86
N LEU A 541 41.72 -20.60 18.33
CA LEU A 541 41.91 -20.33 19.76
C LEU A 541 40.74 -20.84 20.60
N GLN A 542 39.51 -20.55 20.17
CA GLN A 542 38.31 -21.01 20.84
C GLN A 542 38.24 -22.54 20.92
N ASN A 543 38.44 -23.23 19.78
CA ASN A 543 38.41 -24.70 19.71
C ASN A 543 39.48 -25.35 20.59
N ILE A 544 40.69 -24.77 20.64
CA ILE A 544 41.78 -25.27 21.47
C ILE A 544 41.43 -25.15 22.96
N ILE A 545 40.87 -24.02 23.38
CA ILE A 545 40.44 -23.81 24.77
C ILE A 545 39.31 -24.75 25.17
N GLU A 546 38.33 -24.93 24.29
CA GLU A 546 37.24 -25.90 24.51
C GLU A 546 37.79 -27.32 24.67
N ARG A 547 38.76 -27.71 23.83
CA ARG A 547 39.42 -29.01 23.93
C ARG A 547 40.21 -29.17 25.23
N ILE A 548 40.96 -28.15 25.65
CA ILE A 548 41.69 -28.14 26.93
C ILE A 548 40.70 -28.31 28.10
N LEU A 549 39.55 -27.64 28.05
CA LEU A 549 38.51 -27.76 29.09
C LEU A 549 37.93 -29.17 29.17
N ALA A 550 37.73 -29.83 28.02
CA ALA A 550 37.16 -31.17 27.94
C ALA A 550 38.14 -32.27 28.42
N THR A 551 39.44 -32.13 28.15
CA THR A 551 40.44 -33.16 28.44
C THR A 551 41.07 -33.02 29.83
N MET A 552 41.14 -31.81 30.37
CA MET A 552 41.90 -31.55 31.59
C MET A 552 41.14 -31.88 32.87
N LYS A 553 41.79 -32.62 33.78
CA LYS A 553 41.32 -32.90 35.14
C LYS A 553 42.10 -32.03 36.14
N GLY A 554 41.48 -30.95 36.63
CA GLY A 554 42.15 -29.97 37.50
C GLY A 554 41.65 -28.53 37.31
N ARG A 555 42.33 -27.57 37.97
CA ARG A 555 42.00 -26.13 37.99
C ARG A 555 43.03 -25.22 37.34
N LYS A 556 44.29 -25.65 37.15
CA LYS A 556 45.35 -24.83 36.56
C LYS A 556 45.80 -25.40 35.22
N ILE A 557 45.85 -24.55 34.19
CA ILE A 557 46.34 -24.91 32.86
C ILE A 557 47.84 -24.60 32.80
N SER A 558 48.65 -25.65 32.69
CA SER A 558 50.11 -25.59 32.62
C SER A 558 50.58 -25.39 31.16
N PRO A 559 51.81 -24.90 30.93
CA PRO A 559 52.32 -24.71 29.57
C PRO A 559 52.45 -26.03 28.79
N GLU A 560 52.70 -27.17 29.45
CA GLU A 560 52.79 -28.49 28.82
C GLU A 560 51.45 -28.92 28.23
N ILE A 561 50.34 -28.64 28.94
CA ILE A 561 48.97 -28.92 28.45
C ILE A 561 48.68 -28.08 27.20
N VAL A 562 49.07 -26.80 27.20
CA VAL A 562 48.91 -25.95 26.03
C VAL A 562 49.71 -26.49 24.85
N LYS A 563 51.00 -26.81 25.03
CA LYS A 563 51.86 -27.38 23.98
C LYS A 563 51.29 -28.64 23.40
N GLN A 564 50.86 -29.59 24.23
CA GLN A 564 50.25 -30.84 23.77
C GLN A 564 49.07 -30.58 22.81
N HIS A 565 48.20 -29.63 23.13
CA HIS A 565 47.01 -29.33 22.32
C HIS A 565 47.30 -28.43 21.11
N LEU A 566 48.43 -27.72 21.10
CA LEU A 566 48.95 -26.99 19.94
C LEU A 566 49.67 -27.94 18.96
N GLU A 567 50.37 -28.97 19.48
CA GLU A 567 51.15 -29.97 18.74
C GLU A 567 50.30 -31.13 18.18
N ASP A 568 49.10 -31.38 18.73
CA ASP A 568 48.12 -32.41 18.31
C ASP A 568 47.52 -32.18 16.90
N LYS A 569 48.28 -31.59 15.98
CA LYS A 569 47.86 -31.13 14.65
C LYS A 569 48.89 -31.34 13.53
N HIS A 570 49.75 -32.34 13.61
CA HIS A 570 50.48 -32.77 12.40
C HIS A 570 49.62 -33.49 11.35
N GLU A 571 48.30 -33.66 11.51
CA GLU A 571 47.46 -34.24 10.45
C GLU A 571 47.23 -33.30 9.26
N SER A 572 47.35 -31.97 9.43
CA SER A 572 47.09 -31.00 8.34
C SER A 572 48.28 -30.86 7.37
N GLU A 573 49.52 -30.92 7.88
CA GLU A 573 50.73 -30.84 7.06
C GLU A 573 51.12 -32.18 6.44
N ILE A 574 50.87 -33.30 7.14
CA ILE A 574 51.13 -34.65 6.60
C ILE A 574 50.23 -34.95 5.40
N HIS A 575 48.96 -34.50 5.40
CA HIS A 575 48.07 -34.69 4.26
C HIS A 575 48.42 -33.85 3.02
N VAL A 576 49.05 -32.68 3.21
CA VAL A 576 49.53 -31.84 2.11
C VAL A 576 50.87 -32.34 1.57
N LYS A 577 51.78 -32.80 2.44
CA LYS A 577 53.05 -33.45 2.02
C LYS A 577 52.82 -34.80 1.33
N LEU A 578 52.01 -35.70 1.91
CA LEU A 578 51.68 -37.00 1.29
C LEU A 578 50.96 -36.85 -0.04
N ARG A 579 50.11 -35.81 -0.21
CA ARG A 579 49.50 -35.53 -1.52
C ARG A 579 50.53 -35.04 -2.53
N ASN A 580 51.44 -34.14 -2.13
CA ASN A 580 52.43 -33.59 -3.04
C ASN A 580 53.49 -34.63 -3.43
N ASP A 581 53.96 -35.47 -2.49
CA ASP A 581 54.90 -36.55 -2.78
C ASP A 581 54.25 -37.63 -3.67
N GLU A 582 52.99 -38.02 -3.39
CA GLU A 582 52.28 -39.00 -4.22
C GLU A 582 51.94 -38.45 -5.63
N MET A 583 51.72 -37.14 -5.76
CA MET A 583 51.54 -36.48 -7.07
C MET A 583 52.85 -36.48 -7.88
N GLU A 584 53.97 -36.20 -7.23
CA GLU A 584 55.28 -36.16 -7.89
C GLU A 584 55.76 -37.57 -8.27
N ASP A 585 55.52 -38.57 -7.42
CA ASP A 585 55.80 -39.98 -7.72
C ASP A 585 55.00 -40.48 -8.94
N ILE A 586 53.71 -40.13 -9.02
CA ILE A 586 52.87 -40.47 -10.18
C ILE A 586 53.34 -39.74 -11.43
N ARG A 587 53.78 -38.48 -11.31
CA ARG A 587 54.31 -37.68 -12.41
C ARG A 587 55.64 -38.25 -12.93
N GLN A 588 56.56 -38.62 -12.04
CA GLN A 588 57.83 -39.26 -12.40
C GLN A 588 57.62 -40.65 -13.02
N ALA A 589 56.73 -41.47 -12.46
CA ALA A 589 56.42 -42.79 -13.03
C ALA A 589 55.80 -42.67 -14.43
N MET A 590 55.02 -41.62 -14.70
CA MET A 590 54.45 -41.33 -16.02
C MET A 590 55.52 -40.85 -17.02
N ILE A 591 56.52 -40.09 -16.57
CA ILE A 591 57.66 -39.65 -17.40
C ILE A 591 58.57 -40.84 -17.74
N LEU A 592 58.95 -41.65 -16.74
CA LEU A 592 59.81 -42.83 -16.90
C LEU A 592 59.17 -43.90 -17.81
N SER A 593 57.85 -44.04 -17.76
CA SER A 593 57.08 -44.96 -18.62
C SER A 593 56.65 -44.37 -19.97
N ARG A 594 57.09 -43.14 -20.30
CA ARG A 594 56.73 -42.43 -21.54
C ARG A 594 55.21 -42.40 -21.81
N GLY A 595 54.42 -42.19 -20.75
CA GLY A 595 52.95 -42.11 -20.85
C GLY A 595 52.22 -43.46 -20.92
N LYS A 596 52.91 -44.61 -20.81
CA LYS A 596 52.24 -45.92 -20.79
C LYS A 596 51.72 -46.25 -19.39
N HIS A 597 50.41 -46.07 -19.19
CA HIS A 597 49.74 -46.26 -17.90
C HIS A 597 49.94 -47.66 -17.28
N SER A 598 50.14 -48.70 -18.10
CA SER A 598 50.38 -50.05 -17.59
C SER A 598 51.76 -50.22 -16.96
N GLU A 599 52.77 -49.51 -17.45
CA GLU A 599 54.14 -49.58 -16.92
C GLU A 599 54.31 -48.62 -15.75
N ALA A 600 53.72 -47.42 -15.83
CA ALA A 600 53.63 -46.50 -14.69
C ALA A 600 53.00 -47.17 -13.45
N ALA A 601 51.92 -47.94 -13.64
CA ALA A 601 51.25 -48.65 -12.55
C ALA A 601 52.14 -49.74 -11.94
N LYS A 602 52.96 -50.43 -12.75
CA LYS A 602 53.95 -51.41 -12.26
C LYS A 602 55.07 -50.75 -11.47
N ILE A 603 55.60 -49.62 -11.95
CA ILE A 603 56.66 -48.85 -11.25
C ILE A 603 56.17 -48.39 -9.88
N LEU A 604 54.90 -47.98 -9.79
CA LEU A 604 54.25 -47.52 -8.56
C LEU A 604 53.69 -48.65 -7.68
N GLY A 605 53.77 -49.92 -8.11
CA GLY A 605 53.24 -51.05 -7.35
C GLY A 605 51.71 -51.07 -7.19
N ILE A 606 50.96 -50.39 -8.07
CA ILE A 606 49.49 -50.28 -8.00
C ILE A 606 48.81 -50.88 -9.23
N SER A 607 47.50 -51.16 -9.14
CA SER A 607 46.73 -51.63 -10.29
C SER A 607 46.46 -50.50 -11.30
N ARG A 608 46.37 -50.85 -12.60
CA ARG A 608 46.09 -49.89 -13.69
C ARG A 608 44.81 -49.09 -13.47
N SER A 609 43.77 -49.71 -12.91
CA SER A 609 42.50 -49.04 -12.58
C SER A 609 42.61 -48.04 -11.42
N THR A 610 43.57 -48.25 -10.51
CA THR A 610 43.85 -47.34 -9.39
C THR A 610 44.65 -46.12 -9.87
N LEU A 611 45.65 -46.33 -10.73
CA LEU A 611 46.39 -45.23 -11.37
C LEU A 611 45.45 -44.33 -12.18
N TRP A 612 44.55 -44.91 -12.99
CA TRP A 612 43.60 -44.13 -13.78
C TRP A 612 42.65 -43.28 -12.92
N ARG A 613 42.18 -43.83 -11.79
CA ARG A 613 41.33 -43.11 -10.83
C ARG A 613 42.08 -41.96 -10.14
N LYS A 614 43.37 -42.15 -9.86
CA LYS A 614 44.26 -41.12 -9.30
C LYS A 614 44.55 -40.02 -10.32
N LEU A 615 44.89 -40.36 -11.57
CA LEU A 615 45.08 -39.38 -12.66
C LEU A 615 43.83 -38.54 -12.93
N LYS A 616 42.63 -39.15 -12.93
CA LYS A 616 41.36 -38.43 -13.12
C LYS A 616 41.03 -37.47 -11.99
N ARG A 617 41.52 -37.74 -10.76
CA ARG A 617 41.44 -36.82 -9.62
C ARG A 617 42.43 -35.65 -9.71
N MET A 618 43.48 -35.77 -10.52
CA MET A 618 44.48 -34.72 -10.77
C MET A 618 44.12 -33.79 -11.94
N THR A 619 43.14 -34.16 -12.75
CA THR A 619 42.69 -33.38 -13.94
C THR A 619 41.43 -32.54 -13.69
N ILE A 620 41.09 -32.27 -12.42
CA ILE A 620 40.00 -31.37 -12.02
C ILE A 620 40.59 -30.11 -11.42
#